data_AF-A0A2E5ZJR5-F1
#
_entry.id   AF-A0A2E5ZJR5-F1
#
_cell.length_a   1.000
_cell.length_b   1.000
_cell.length_c   1.000
_cell.angle_alpha   90.00
_cell.angle_beta   90.00
_cell.angle_gamma   90.00
#
_symmetry.space_group_name_H-M   'P 1'
#
loop_
_entity.id
_entity.type
_entity.pdbx_description
1 polymer ?
#
loop_
_entity_poly.entity_id
_entity_poly.type
_entity_poly.pdbx_seq_one_letter_code
_entity_poly.pdbx_strand_id
1 'polypeptide(L)'
;MASAAIGAAHGAFDEWADRTAQDRAEVMRRISAELLARLDHIADLIVSEQGKPRAQAIFEVRYATQWLDWFAEEGRRAYGEVVPSHVPGKRLVVQQKPLGVAVAITPWNFPLAMIVCKLTPAVAAGCTMVVKPAEQAPLSAVALFQAIERADVPEGVCNLVPPLPAGA
;
A
#
# COMPACT_ATOMS: atom_id res chain seq x y z
N MET A 1 -0.23 -11.47 17.17
CA MET A 1 -0.47 -10.30 16.31
C MET A 1 0.07 -10.52 14.90
N ALA A 2 1.38 -10.71 14.68
CA ALA A 2 1.94 -10.91 13.33
C ALA A 2 1.33 -12.11 12.57
N SER A 3 1.22 -13.28 13.21
CA SER A 3 0.58 -14.46 12.59
C SER A 3 -0.89 -14.23 12.21
N ALA A 4 -1.64 -13.48 13.03
CA ALA A 4 -3.03 -13.14 12.73
C ALA A 4 -3.14 -12.18 11.52
N ALA A 5 -2.27 -11.16 11.45
CA ALA A 5 -2.22 -10.25 10.30
C ALA A 5 -1.86 -10.97 8.99
N ILE A 6 -0.93 -11.93 9.05
CA ILE A 6 -0.60 -12.78 7.89
C ILE A 6 -1.78 -13.65 7.50
N GLY A 7 -2.49 -14.24 8.48
CA GLY A 7 -3.70 -15.02 8.23
C GLY A 7 -4.81 -14.22 7.54
N ALA A 8 -5.06 -13.00 8.01
CA ALA A 8 -6.02 -12.08 7.38
C ALA A 8 -5.60 -11.69 5.96
N ALA A 9 -4.31 -11.37 5.76
CA ALA A 9 -3.77 -11.07 4.44
C ALA A 9 -3.88 -12.23 3.45
N HIS A 10 -3.68 -13.45 3.94
CA HIS A 10 -3.85 -14.66 3.13
C HIS A 10 -5.31 -14.91 2.78
N GLY A 11 -6.23 -14.78 3.74
CA GLY A 11 -7.66 -14.96 3.52
C GLY A 11 -8.28 -13.96 2.55
N ALA A 12 -7.76 -12.73 2.51
CA ALA A 12 -8.22 -11.68 1.60
C ALA A 12 -7.56 -11.72 0.21
N PHE A 13 -6.52 -12.54 0.01
CA PHE A 13 -5.71 -12.49 -1.20
C PHE A 13 -6.47 -12.85 -2.46
N ASP A 14 -7.17 -13.99 -2.47
CA ASP A 14 -7.83 -14.47 -3.68
C ASP A 14 -8.93 -13.49 -4.14
N GLU A 15 -9.76 -13.01 -3.21
CA GLU A 15 -10.80 -12.01 -3.55
C GLU A 15 -10.19 -10.72 -4.10
N TRP A 16 -9.10 -10.23 -3.49
CA TRP A 16 -8.45 -8.99 -3.94
C TRP A 16 -7.75 -9.14 -5.29
N ALA A 17 -7.09 -10.28 -5.52
CA ALA A 17 -6.43 -10.59 -6.77
C ALA A 17 -7.44 -10.70 -7.94
N ASP A 18 -8.65 -11.20 -7.67
CA ASP A 18 -9.73 -11.36 -8.64
C ASP A 18 -10.45 -10.06 -9.00
N ARG A 19 -10.30 -8.99 -8.20
CA ARG A 19 -10.86 -7.68 -8.55
C ARG A 19 -10.25 -7.14 -9.84
N THR A 20 -11.00 -6.31 -10.57
CA THR A 20 -10.45 -5.70 -11.78
C THR A 20 -9.40 -4.64 -11.41
N ALA A 21 -8.48 -4.37 -12.33
CA ALA A 21 -7.51 -3.29 -12.14
C ALA A 21 -8.18 -1.92 -11.95
N GLN A 22 -9.39 -1.73 -12.50
CA GLN A 22 -10.18 -0.51 -12.32
C GLN A 22 -10.69 -0.39 -10.87
N ASP A 23 -11.25 -1.47 -10.30
CA ASP A 23 -11.73 -1.46 -8.92
C ASP A 23 -10.58 -1.14 -7.94
N ARG A 24 -9.41 -1.74 -8.16
CA ARG A 24 -8.20 -1.46 -7.36
C ARG A 24 -7.72 -0.02 -7.53
N ALA A 25 -7.79 0.53 -8.73
CA ALA A 25 -7.46 1.93 -9.01
C ALA A 25 -8.37 2.91 -8.25
N GLU A 26 -9.67 2.63 -8.21
CA GLU A 26 -10.64 3.47 -7.49
C GLU A 26 -10.40 3.47 -5.99
N VAL A 27 -10.11 2.31 -5.41
CA VAL A 27 -9.71 2.19 -3.99
C VAL A 27 -8.48 3.07 -3.71
N MET A 28 -7.42 2.99 -4.52
CA MET A 28 -6.21 3.80 -4.33
C MET A 28 -6.50 5.31 -4.43
N ARG A 29 -7.37 5.75 -5.35
CA ARG A 29 -7.79 7.15 -5.43
C ARG A 29 -8.60 7.60 -4.20
N ARG A 30 -9.44 6.72 -3.63
CA ARG A 30 -10.14 7.02 -2.37
C ARG A 30 -9.17 7.17 -1.20
N ILE A 31 -8.15 6.31 -1.09
CA ILE A 31 -7.09 6.46 -0.08
C ILE A 31 -6.38 7.81 -0.28
N SER A 32 -6.03 8.16 -1.52
CA SER A 32 -5.39 9.44 -1.86
C SER A 32 -6.24 10.63 -1.40
N ALA A 33 -7.55 10.61 -1.69
CA ALA A 33 -8.49 11.63 -1.25
C ALA A 33 -8.59 11.72 0.29
N GLU A 34 -8.65 10.58 0.99
CA GLU A 34 -8.70 10.52 2.46
C GLU A 34 -7.43 11.04 3.14
N LEU A 35 -6.26 10.88 2.52
CA LEU A 35 -5.01 11.47 2.99
C LEU A 35 -5.00 12.98 2.78
N LEU A 36 -5.43 13.45 1.61
CA LEU A 36 -5.49 14.89 1.32
C LEU A 36 -6.51 15.62 2.19
N ALA A 37 -7.67 15.01 2.45
CA ALA A 37 -8.69 15.58 3.33
C ALA A 37 -8.21 15.79 4.78
N ARG A 38 -7.19 15.02 5.20
CA ARG A 38 -6.60 15.08 6.56
C ARG A 38 -5.15 15.52 6.54
N LEU A 39 -4.71 16.19 5.47
CA LEU A 39 -3.32 16.53 5.23
C LEU A 39 -2.68 17.27 6.40
N ASP A 40 -3.35 18.30 6.92
CA ASP A 40 -2.80 19.10 8.03
C ASP A 40 -2.64 18.27 9.31
N HIS A 41 -3.63 17.44 9.64
CA HIS A 41 -3.58 16.57 10.80
C HIS A 41 -2.46 15.53 10.69
N ILE A 42 -2.32 14.87 9.54
CA ILE A 42 -1.27 13.87 9.30
C ILE A 42 0.11 14.54 9.33
N ALA A 43 0.24 15.74 8.77
CA ALA A 43 1.49 16.50 8.83
C ALA A 43 1.87 16.83 10.28
N ASP A 44 0.92 17.24 11.10
CA ASP A 44 1.17 17.53 12.52
C ASP A 44 1.59 16.26 13.30
N LEU A 45 1.02 15.10 12.98
CA LEU A 45 1.47 13.81 13.53
C LEU A 45 2.92 13.52 13.13
N ILE A 46 3.28 13.65 11.85
CA ILE A 46 4.65 13.43 11.35
C ILE A 46 5.63 14.37 12.06
N VAL A 47 5.28 15.65 12.23
CA VAL A 47 6.10 16.62 12.96
C VAL A 47 6.29 16.17 14.42
N SER A 48 5.21 15.71 15.07
CA SER A 48 5.22 15.34 16.49
C SER A 48 6.10 14.12 16.78
N GLU A 49 6.14 13.14 15.88
CA GLU A 49 6.87 11.89 16.10
C GLU A 49 8.27 11.87 15.49
N GLN A 50 8.46 12.50 14.33
CA GLN A 50 9.71 12.43 13.57
C GLN A 50 10.55 13.71 13.74
N GLY A 51 9.92 14.86 13.94
CA GLY A 51 10.59 16.13 14.22
C GLY A 51 10.97 16.98 13.01
N LYS A 52 10.67 16.57 11.77
CA LYS A 52 10.90 17.41 10.57
C LYS A 52 10.05 18.69 10.58
N PRO A 53 10.50 19.78 9.94
CA PRO A 53 9.68 20.98 9.76
C PRO A 53 8.34 20.67 9.09
N ARG A 54 7.28 21.37 9.52
CA ARG A 54 5.91 21.16 9.00
C ARG A 54 5.79 21.21 7.49
N ALA A 55 6.53 22.10 6.83
CA ALA A 55 6.55 22.18 5.37
C ALA A 55 7.05 20.88 4.71
N GLN A 56 8.04 20.20 5.31
CA GLN A 56 8.51 18.90 4.84
C GLN A 56 7.51 17.78 5.13
N ALA A 57 6.81 17.84 6.26
CA ALA A 57 5.74 16.89 6.57
C ALA A 57 4.57 17.01 5.58
N ILE A 58 4.13 18.23 5.25
CA ILE A 58 3.11 18.46 4.21
C ILE A 58 3.57 17.92 2.86
N PHE A 59 4.83 18.18 2.50
CA PHE A 59 5.40 17.65 1.27
C PHE A 59 5.36 16.12 1.27
N GLU A 60 5.73 15.46 2.36
CA GLU A 60 5.68 14.01 2.47
C GLU A 60 4.27 13.44 2.27
N VAL A 61 3.24 14.05 2.87
CA VAL A 61 1.85 13.60 2.67
C VAL A 61 1.45 13.71 1.20
N ARG A 62 1.77 14.83 0.55
CA ARG A 62 1.49 15.02 -0.89
C ARG A 62 2.32 14.08 -1.77
N TYR A 63 3.54 13.78 -1.37
CA TYR A 63 4.39 12.83 -2.08
C TYR A 63 3.80 11.41 -1.98
N ALA A 64 3.30 11.02 -0.81
CA ALA A 64 2.60 9.75 -0.63
C ALA A 64 1.35 9.64 -1.53
N THR A 65 0.55 10.70 -1.67
CA THR A 65 -0.63 10.69 -2.55
C THR A 65 -0.26 10.54 -4.03
N GLN A 66 0.87 11.10 -4.46
CA GLN A 66 1.38 10.89 -5.82
C GLN A 66 1.71 9.42 -6.11
N TRP A 67 2.23 8.66 -5.14
CA TRP A 67 2.43 7.22 -5.30
C TRP A 67 1.10 6.48 -5.50
N LEU A 68 0.08 6.82 -4.70
CA LEU A 68 -1.28 6.27 -4.83
C LEU A 68 -1.85 6.52 -6.22
N ASP A 69 -1.82 7.78 -6.67
CA ASP A 69 -2.39 8.17 -7.96
C ASP A 69 -1.61 7.53 -9.13
N TRP A 70 -0.28 7.48 -9.05
CA TRP A 70 0.55 6.87 -10.08
C TRP A 70 0.28 5.37 -10.22
N PHE A 71 0.23 4.61 -9.12
CA PHE A 71 0.01 3.17 -9.21
C PHE A 71 -1.46 2.77 -9.39
N ALA A 72 -2.42 3.66 -9.08
CA ALA A 72 -3.79 3.53 -9.56
C ALA A 72 -3.83 3.52 -11.10
N GLU A 73 -2.96 4.30 -11.73
CA GLU A 73 -2.77 4.26 -13.17
C GLU A 73 -1.98 3.02 -13.61
N GLU A 74 -0.85 2.75 -12.97
CA GLU A 74 0.05 1.67 -13.38
C GLU A 74 -0.55 0.27 -13.23
N GLY A 75 -1.42 0.05 -12.23
CA GLY A 75 -2.12 -1.22 -12.04
C GLY A 75 -2.99 -1.63 -13.24
N ARG A 76 -3.46 -0.67 -14.03
CA ARG A 76 -4.23 -0.91 -15.27
C ARG A 76 -3.34 -1.21 -16.49
N ARG A 77 -2.02 -1.11 -16.32
CA ARG A 77 -0.99 -1.25 -17.37
C ARG A 77 -0.09 -2.46 -17.13
N ALA A 78 -0.54 -3.44 -16.33
CA ALA A 78 0.13 -4.73 -16.14
C ALA A 78 -0.02 -5.62 -17.39
N TYR A 79 0.56 -5.19 -18.50
CA TYR A 79 0.43 -5.85 -19.79
C TYR A 79 1.19 -7.18 -19.81
N GLY A 80 0.55 -8.17 -20.43
CA GLY A 80 1.22 -9.39 -20.86
C GLY A 80 1.82 -9.24 -22.26
N GLU A 81 2.35 -10.34 -22.78
CA GLU A 81 2.96 -10.38 -24.10
C GLU A 81 2.48 -11.62 -24.87
N VAL A 82 2.38 -11.51 -26.20
CA VAL A 82 2.17 -12.66 -27.08
C VAL A 82 3.42 -12.82 -27.93
N VAL A 83 4.12 -13.94 -27.74
CA VAL A 83 5.42 -14.19 -28.38
C VAL A 83 5.22 -15.10 -29.59
N PRO A 84 5.87 -14.81 -30.74
CA PRO A 84 5.86 -15.71 -31.89
C PRO A 84 6.33 -17.12 -31.52
N SER A 85 5.53 -18.12 -31.87
CA SER A 85 5.85 -19.52 -31.59
C SER A 85 6.81 -20.08 -32.63
N HIS A 86 7.82 -20.81 -32.17
CA HIS A 86 8.71 -21.58 -33.05
C HIS A 86 8.10 -22.94 -33.47
N VAL A 87 6.97 -23.34 -32.88
CA VAL A 87 6.26 -24.59 -33.18
C VAL A 87 4.90 -24.28 -33.81
N PRO A 88 4.59 -24.84 -35.00
CA PRO A 88 3.29 -24.71 -35.64
C PRO A 88 2.14 -25.10 -34.71
N GLY A 89 1.04 -24.34 -34.73
CA GLY A 89 -0.16 -24.60 -33.93
C GLY A 89 -0.04 -24.26 -32.44
N LYS A 90 1.09 -23.73 -31.96
CA LYS A 90 1.24 -23.27 -30.56
C LYS A 90 1.19 -21.75 -30.44
N ARG A 91 0.68 -21.25 -29.32
CA ARG A 91 0.70 -19.83 -28.92
C ARG A 91 1.48 -19.69 -27.62
N LEU A 92 2.36 -18.70 -27.55
CA LEU A 92 3.11 -18.36 -26.35
C LEU A 92 2.54 -17.07 -25.78
N VAL A 93 2.12 -17.09 -24.52
CA VAL A 93 1.54 -15.94 -23.81
C VAL A 93 2.26 -15.77 -22.49
N VAL A 94 2.68 -14.54 -22.21
CA VAL A 94 3.22 -14.11 -20.92
C VAL A 94 2.14 -13.30 -20.21
N GLN A 95 1.89 -13.59 -18.95
CA GLN A 95 0.92 -12.88 -18.11
C GLN A 95 1.60 -12.43 -16.83
N GLN A 96 1.25 -11.24 -16.36
CA GLN A 96 1.64 -10.76 -15.03
C GLN A 96 0.56 -11.18 -14.03
N LYS A 97 0.98 -11.78 -12.91
CA LYS A 97 0.09 -12.18 -11.81
C LYS A 97 0.62 -11.65 -10.48
N PRO A 98 -0.25 -11.31 -9.53
CA PRO A 98 0.19 -10.94 -8.19
C PRO A 98 0.94 -12.10 -7.53
N LEU A 99 1.94 -11.76 -6.73
CA LEU A 99 2.78 -12.75 -6.04
C LEU A 99 2.09 -13.38 -4.82
N GLY A 100 1.18 -12.67 -4.15
CA GLY A 100 0.55 -13.13 -2.91
C GLY A 100 0.61 -12.12 -1.78
N VAL A 101 0.83 -12.61 -0.57
CA VAL A 101 0.98 -11.80 0.65
C VAL A 101 2.39 -11.22 0.73
N ALA A 102 2.50 -9.89 0.79
CA ALA A 102 3.75 -9.16 0.97
C ALA A 102 3.92 -8.63 2.40
N VAL A 103 5.17 -8.45 2.83
CA VAL A 103 5.51 -7.82 4.12
C VAL A 103 6.39 -6.60 3.88
N ALA A 104 5.99 -5.46 4.43
CA ALA A 104 6.76 -4.22 4.38
C ALA A 104 7.24 -3.83 5.78
N ILE A 105 8.55 -3.73 5.96
CA ILE A 105 9.20 -3.16 7.15
C ILE A 105 9.78 -1.81 6.73
N THR A 106 9.37 -0.73 7.40
CA THR A 106 9.69 0.64 6.96
C THR A 106 10.41 1.46 8.03
N PRO A 107 11.37 2.32 7.63
CA PRO A 107 12.12 3.17 8.55
C PRO A 107 11.33 4.42 9.00
N TRP A 108 11.89 5.17 9.95
CA TRP A 108 11.26 6.34 10.59
C TRP A 108 11.52 7.68 9.87
N ASN A 109 12.43 7.75 8.90
CA ASN A 109 12.86 9.02 8.29
C ASN A 109 11.79 9.65 7.36
N PHE A 110 11.02 8.82 6.67
CA PHE A 110 9.82 9.19 5.89
C PHE A 110 8.71 8.22 6.27
N PRO A 111 8.13 8.37 7.47
CA PRO A 111 7.34 7.33 8.12
C PRO A 111 6.04 7.03 7.35
N LEU A 112 5.49 7.99 6.61
CA LEU A 112 4.33 7.78 5.76
C LEU A 112 4.75 7.33 4.35
N ALA A 113 5.64 8.08 3.71
CA ALA A 113 5.94 7.84 2.30
C ALA A 113 6.65 6.50 2.05
N MET A 114 7.45 5.99 3.00
CA MET A 114 8.10 4.68 2.86
C MET A 114 7.13 3.51 2.97
N ILE A 115 6.00 3.69 3.64
CA ILE A 115 4.91 2.71 3.65
C ILE A 115 4.19 2.75 2.32
N VAL A 116 3.75 3.94 1.91
CA VAL A 116 2.93 4.10 0.70
C VAL A 116 3.67 3.67 -0.56
N CYS A 117 4.97 3.94 -0.68
CA CYS A 117 5.75 3.51 -1.85
C CYS A 117 5.87 1.99 -2.00
N LYS A 118 5.64 1.21 -0.93
CA LYS A 118 5.61 -0.27 -0.94
C LYS A 118 4.19 -0.80 -1.04
N LEU A 119 3.29 -0.23 -0.24
CA LEU A 119 1.89 -0.62 -0.16
C LEU A 119 1.21 -0.48 -1.52
N THR A 120 1.35 0.67 -2.15
CA THR A 120 0.62 0.98 -3.36
C THR A 120 0.95 0.06 -4.54
N PRO A 121 2.22 -0.19 -4.93
CA PRO A 121 2.50 -1.14 -6.01
C PRO A 121 2.01 -2.56 -5.72
N ALA A 122 2.08 -3.01 -4.45
CA ALA A 122 1.57 -4.32 -4.07
C ALA A 122 0.04 -4.40 -4.25
N VAL A 123 -0.68 -3.42 -3.70
CA VAL A 123 -2.14 -3.34 -3.80
C VAL A 123 -2.58 -3.20 -5.26
N ALA A 124 -1.89 -2.38 -6.07
CA ALA A 124 -2.16 -2.21 -7.49
C ALA A 124 -2.01 -3.52 -8.29
N ALA A 125 -0.96 -4.30 -8.00
CA ALA A 125 -0.70 -5.59 -8.62
C ALA A 125 -1.73 -6.66 -8.23
N GLY A 126 -2.50 -6.47 -7.15
CA GLY A 126 -3.43 -7.45 -6.59
C GLY A 126 -2.86 -8.26 -5.43
N CYS A 127 -1.73 -7.85 -4.84
CA CYS A 127 -1.20 -8.43 -3.62
C CYS A 127 -1.89 -7.84 -2.38
N THR A 128 -1.90 -8.60 -1.29
CA THR A 128 -2.21 -8.09 0.05
C THR A 128 -0.91 -7.79 0.80
N MET A 129 -0.96 -6.93 1.81
CA MET A 129 0.24 -6.49 2.51
C MET A 129 0.06 -6.41 4.03
N VAL A 130 1.10 -6.82 4.75
CA VAL A 130 1.29 -6.56 6.17
C VAL A 130 2.42 -5.55 6.34
N VAL A 131 2.16 -4.46 7.05
CA VAL A 131 3.11 -3.37 7.29
C VAL A 131 3.54 -3.39 8.76
N LYS A 132 4.86 -3.34 8.99
CA LYS A 132 5.47 -3.06 10.29
C LYS A 132 6.28 -1.76 10.20
N PRO A 133 5.78 -0.62 10.71
CA PRO A 133 6.53 0.62 10.73
C PRO A 133 7.61 0.61 11.80
N ALA A 134 8.51 1.60 11.74
CA ALA A 134 9.49 1.85 12.78
C ALA A 134 8.82 2.29 14.09
N GLU A 135 9.39 1.87 15.22
CA GLU A 135 8.81 2.10 16.55
C GLU A 135 8.88 3.57 16.97
N GLN A 136 9.83 4.32 16.39
CA GLN A 136 10.08 5.72 16.65
C GLN A 136 9.04 6.67 16.03
N ALA A 137 8.38 6.25 14.94
CA ALA A 137 7.41 7.08 14.22
C ALA A 137 6.19 6.25 13.73
N PRO A 138 5.35 5.73 14.64
CA PRO A 138 4.24 4.85 14.29
C PRO A 138 2.90 5.56 14.00
N LEU A 139 2.69 6.81 14.45
CA LEU A 139 1.42 7.53 14.42
C LEU A 139 0.96 7.85 13.00
N SER A 140 1.87 8.29 12.13
CA SER A 140 1.53 8.54 10.72
C SER A 140 1.13 7.26 9.98
N ALA A 141 1.70 6.11 10.35
CA ALA A 141 1.26 4.80 9.86
C ALA A 141 -0.16 4.50 10.33
N VAL A 142 -0.49 4.72 11.60
CA VAL A 142 -1.86 4.55 12.11
C VAL A 142 -2.85 5.44 11.35
N ALA A 143 -2.49 6.70 11.09
CA ALA A 143 -3.33 7.63 10.34
C ALA A 143 -3.57 7.20 8.87
N LEU A 144 -2.54 6.61 8.23
CA LEU A 144 -2.69 5.98 6.91
C LEU A 144 -3.68 4.82 6.95
N PHE A 145 -3.60 3.96 7.98
CA PHE A 145 -4.51 2.82 8.08
C PHE A 145 -5.96 3.22 8.38
N GLN A 146 -6.16 4.33 9.10
CA GLN A 146 -7.48 4.96 9.20
C GLN A 146 -7.96 5.53 7.84
N ALA A 147 -7.05 5.97 6.97
CA ALA A 147 -7.38 6.36 5.58
C ALA A 147 -7.88 5.17 4.77
N ILE A 148 -7.15 4.06 4.88
CA ILE A 148 -7.42 2.80 4.19
C ILE A 148 -8.79 2.26 4.57
N GLU A 149 -9.11 2.26 5.87
CA GLU A 149 -10.41 1.86 6.38
C GLU A 149 -11.54 2.73 5.81
N ARG A 150 -11.38 4.06 5.80
CA ARG A 150 -12.36 5.01 5.24
C ARG A 150 -12.49 4.94 3.73
N ALA A 151 -11.50 4.39 3.03
CA ALA A 151 -11.49 4.23 1.59
C ALA A 151 -12.18 2.94 1.11
N ASP A 152 -12.81 2.19 2.03
CA ASP A 152 -13.48 0.91 1.77
C ASP A 152 -12.55 -0.13 1.16
N VAL A 153 -11.30 -0.17 1.65
CA VAL A 153 -10.37 -1.27 1.34
C VAL A 153 -10.88 -2.53 2.05
N PRO A 154 -11.01 -3.68 1.37
CA PRO A 154 -11.49 -4.90 2.01
C PRO A 154 -10.61 -5.31 3.19
N GLU A 155 -11.24 -5.84 4.23
CA GLU A 155 -10.54 -6.29 5.42
C GLU A 155 -9.47 -7.34 5.06
N GLY A 156 -8.29 -7.21 5.66
CA GLY A 156 -7.17 -8.10 5.38
C GLY A 156 -6.34 -7.72 4.15
N VAL A 157 -6.77 -6.83 3.26
CA VAL A 157 -5.92 -6.43 2.11
C VAL A 157 -4.69 -5.64 2.56
N CYS A 158 -4.90 -4.69 3.48
CA CYS A 158 -3.85 -3.91 4.11
C CYS A 158 -3.91 -4.15 5.61
N ASN A 159 -2.81 -4.61 6.22
CA ASN A 159 -2.73 -4.88 7.65
C ASN A 159 -1.60 -4.09 8.29
N LEU A 160 -1.82 -3.55 9.50
CA LEU A 160 -0.80 -2.88 10.29
C LEU A 160 -0.46 -3.75 11.50
N VAL A 161 0.82 -4.08 11.65
CA VAL A 161 1.34 -4.67 12.88
C VAL A 161 2.05 -3.55 13.64
N PRO A 162 1.50 -3.08 14.77
CA PRO A 162 2.16 -2.04 15.54
C PRO A 162 3.51 -2.57 16.07
N PRO A 163 4.48 -1.68 16.26
CA PRO A 163 5.74 -2.02 16.91
C PRO A 163 5.50 -2.57 18.31
N LEU A 164 6.34 -3.50 18.77
CA LEU A 164 6.24 -4.01 20.13
C LEU A 164 6.63 -2.88 21.10
N PRO A 165 6.06 -2.82 22.31
CA PRO A 165 6.57 -1.88 23.30
C PRO A 165 8.05 -2.15 23.55
N ALA A 166 8.86 -1.10 23.60
CA ALA A 166 10.28 -1.21 23.92
C ALA A 166 10.43 -1.91 25.28
N GLY A 167 10.93 -3.16 25.27
CA GLY A 167 11.14 -3.97 26.48
C GLY A 167 10.36 -5.28 26.60
N ALA A 168 9.72 -5.77 25.52
CA ALA A 168 9.18 -7.13 25.44
C ALA A 168 10.21 -8.15 24.92
#